data_AF-A0A818A3U5-F1
#
_entry.id   AF-A0A818A3U5-F1
#
_cell.length_a   1.000
_cell.length_b   1.000
_cell.length_c   1.000
_cell.angle_alpha   90.00
_cell.angle_beta   90.00
_cell.angle_gamma   90.00
#
_symmetry.space_group_name_H-M   'P 1'
#
loop_
_entity.id
_entity.type
_entity.pdbx_description
1 polymer ?
#
loop_
_entity_poly.entity_id
_entity_poly.type
_entity_poly.pdbx_seq_one_letter_code
_entity_poly.pdbx_strand_id
1 'polypeptide(L)'
;MNIFRHITSYKKDQVHKIFGRWHEEVYCGNDKAAKCIWRQSAVPENSKRYYGFTRFAIELNELDDDLRQQLPPTDTRFRPDQRLLEAGQIELAEKEKARIEAAQRLRSTSTYAPKWFKCDDDSYTLIRDEDPSYYYWKKREEHWTGVEFVQLW
;
A
#
# COMPACT_ATOMS: atom_id res chain seq x y z
N MET A 1 -18.27 13.23 7.78
CA MET A 1 -18.81 13.30 6.39
C MET A 1 -19.70 12.09 6.16
N ASN A 2 -20.93 12.32 5.72
CA ASN A 2 -21.90 11.25 5.51
C ASN A 2 -21.83 10.77 4.05
N ILE A 3 -22.03 9.47 3.84
CA ILE A 3 -22.21 8.88 2.52
C ILE A 3 -23.71 8.77 2.27
N PHE A 4 -24.14 9.22 1.09
CA PHE A 4 -25.48 8.98 0.57
C PHE A 4 -25.40 8.82 -0.95
N ARG A 5 -25.75 7.64 -1.46
CA ARG A 5 -25.67 7.26 -2.88
C ARG A 5 -26.83 6.34 -3.25
N HIS A 6 -27.12 6.28 -4.54
CA HIS A 6 -28.15 5.42 -5.11
C HIS A 6 -27.53 4.42 -6.08
N ILE A 7 -27.98 3.17 -6.04
CA ILE A 7 -27.68 2.17 -7.05
C ILE A 7 -28.84 2.17 -8.05
N THR A 8 -28.56 2.45 -9.31
CA THR A 8 -29.55 2.44 -10.39
C THR A 8 -29.31 1.28 -11.35
N SER A 9 -30.40 0.68 -11.84
CA SER A 9 -30.33 -0.33 -12.90
C SER A 9 -29.96 0.30 -14.25
N TYR A 10 -29.68 -0.53 -15.26
CA TYR A 10 -29.50 -0.06 -16.64
C TYR A 10 -30.72 0.69 -17.19
N LYS A 11 -31.92 0.44 -16.63
CA LYS A 11 -33.18 1.14 -16.95
C LYS A 11 -33.33 2.47 -16.20
N LYS A 12 -32.33 2.86 -15.40
CA LYS A 12 -32.33 4.04 -14.51
C LYS A 12 -33.31 3.98 -13.33
N ASP A 13 -33.90 2.82 -13.08
CA ASP A 13 -34.70 2.59 -11.88
C ASP A 13 -33.80 2.50 -10.66
N GLN A 14 -34.18 3.16 -9.57
CA GLN A 14 -33.46 3.06 -8.30
C GLN A 14 -33.72 1.69 -7.65
N VAL A 15 -32.65 0.92 -7.47
CA VAL A 15 -32.71 -0.43 -6.91
C VAL A 15 -32.44 -0.41 -5.41
N HIS A 16 -31.38 0.31 -4.98
CA HIS A 16 -30.97 0.38 -3.57
C HIS A 16 -30.41 1.76 -3.21
N LYS A 17 -30.44 2.09 -1.91
CA LYS A 17 -29.72 3.22 -1.31
C LYS A 17 -28.48 2.71 -0.59
N ILE A 18 -27.34 3.38 -0.78
CA ILE A 18 -26.14 3.22 0.05
C ILE A 18 -26.01 4.45 0.93
N PHE A 19 -25.93 4.25 2.24
CA PHE A 19 -25.82 5.35 3.18
C PHE A 19 -25.01 4.97 4.43
N GLY A 20 -24.51 5.97 5.15
CA GLY A 20 -23.79 5.76 6.40
C GLY A 20 -22.67 6.76 6.61
N ARG A 21 -21.68 6.38 7.41
CA ARG A 21 -20.49 7.17 7.71
C ARG A 21 -19.26 6.40 7.26
N TRP A 22 -18.43 7.01 6.40
CA TRP A 22 -17.26 6.35 5.80
C TRP A 22 -16.25 5.82 6.82
N HIS A 23 -16.22 6.39 8.04
CA HIS A 23 -15.30 6.03 9.10
C HIS A 23 -15.93 5.12 10.16
N GLU A 24 -17.18 4.68 9.98
CA GLU A 24 -17.84 3.81 10.95
C GLU A 24 -18.50 2.62 10.25
N GLU A 25 -19.56 2.89 9.48
CA GLU A 25 -20.46 1.86 8.98
C GLU A 25 -21.14 2.34 7.70
N VAL A 26 -21.32 1.40 6.76
CA VAL A 26 -22.02 1.62 5.50
C VAL A 26 -23.12 0.58 5.37
N TYR A 27 -24.31 1.05 5.04
CA TYR A 27 -25.53 0.29 4.89
C TYR A 27 -25.99 0.32 3.43
N CYS A 28 -26.59 -0.78 2.99
CA CYS A 28 -27.25 -0.90 1.69
C CYS A 28 -28.67 -1.43 1.89
N GLY A 29 -29.64 -0.81 1.24
CA GLY A 29 -31.01 -1.28 1.20
C GLY A 29 -32.01 -0.15 1.05
N ASN A 30 -33.27 -0.47 1.36
CA ASN A 30 -34.39 0.45 1.26
C ASN A 30 -34.83 0.84 2.69
N ASP A 31 -35.68 1.87 2.83
CA ASP A 31 -36.02 2.47 4.13
C ASP A 31 -36.62 1.48 5.15
N LYS A 32 -37.10 0.32 4.71
CA LYS A 32 -37.67 -0.75 5.56
C LYS A 32 -36.73 -1.94 5.82
N ALA A 33 -35.62 -2.06 5.08
CA ALA A 33 -34.74 -3.23 5.12
C ALA A 33 -33.31 -2.85 4.71
N ALA A 34 -32.64 -2.09 5.56
CA ALA A 34 -31.23 -1.75 5.39
C ALA A 34 -30.34 -2.82 6.03
N LYS A 35 -29.32 -3.29 5.30
CA LYS A 35 -28.31 -4.24 5.79
C LYS A 35 -26.96 -3.55 5.88
N CYS A 36 -26.23 -3.78 6.97
CA CYS A 36 -24.83 -3.34 7.09
C CYS A 36 -23.97 -4.14 6.09
N ILE A 37 -23.31 -3.45 5.14
CA ILE A 37 -22.44 -4.06 4.12
C ILE A 37 -20.96 -3.87 4.42
N TRP A 38 -20.61 -2.89 5.24
CA TRP A 38 -19.24 -2.66 5.71
C TRP A 38 -19.28 -1.98 7.07
N ARG A 39 -18.34 -2.34 7.94
CA ARG A 39 -18.13 -1.74 9.25
C ARG A 39 -16.62 -1.62 9.48
N GLN A 40 -16.20 -0.51 10.07
CA GLN A 40 -14.83 -0.30 10.47
C GLN A 40 -14.41 -1.37 11.49
N SER A 41 -13.23 -1.96 11.28
CA SER A 41 -12.61 -2.83 12.27
C SER A 41 -12.31 -2.08 13.57
N ALA A 42 -12.36 -2.79 14.70
CA ALA A 42 -12.01 -2.21 15.99
C ALA A 42 -10.58 -1.62 15.95
N VAL A 43 -10.46 -0.37 16.39
CA VAL A 43 -9.16 0.32 16.50
C VAL A 43 -8.42 -0.24 17.72
N PRO A 44 -7.13 -0.60 17.60
CA PRO A 44 -6.33 -1.05 18.74
C PRO A 44 -6.31 -0.01 19.87
N GLU A 45 -6.34 -0.48 21.13
CA GLU A 45 -6.41 0.40 22.31
C GLU A 45 -5.25 1.40 22.37
N ASN A 46 -4.06 0.96 21.96
CA ASN A 46 -2.84 1.74 21.91
C ASN A 46 -2.68 2.60 20.65
N SER A 47 -3.65 2.61 19.72
CA SER A 47 -3.55 3.28 18.41
C SER A 47 -3.12 4.75 18.52
N LYS A 48 -3.61 5.50 19.51
CA LYS A 48 -3.22 6.91 19.72
C LYS A 48 -1.72 7.10 20.00
N ARG A 49 -1.05 6.11 20.59
CA ARG A 49 0.40 6.13 20.82
C ARG A 49 1.19 5.79 19.56
N TYR A 50 0.57 5.06 18.64
CA TYR A 50 1.16 4.59 17.38
C TYR A 50 0.47 5.27 16.19
N TYR A 51 0.54 6.61 16.17
CA TYR A 51 0.13 7.45 15.03
C TYR A 51 -1.35 7.33 14.60
N GLY A 52 -2.22 6.78 15.46
CA GLY A 52 -3.62 6.52 15.11
C GLY A 52 -3.81 5.35 14.13
N PHE A 53 -2.83 4.45 14.04
CA PHE A 53 -2.86 3.34 13.11
C PHE A 53 -3.94 2.30 13.43
N THR A 54 -4.51 1.74 12.37
CA THR A 54 -5.33 0.54 12.43
C THR A 54 -4.45 -0.68 12.62
N ARG A 55 -5.03 -1.80 13.05
CA ARG A 55 -4.30 -3.08 13.11
C ARG A 55 -3.63 -3.43 11.77
N PHE A 56 -4.37 -3.28 10.67
CA PHE A 56 -3.85 -3.51 9.33
C PHE A 56 -2.63 -2.63 9.02
N ALA A 57 -2.68 -1.33 9.38
CA ALA A 57 -1.56 -0.41 9.14
C ALA A 57 -0.32 -0.76 9.98
N ILE A 58 -0.49 -1.30 11.18
CA ILE A 58 0.62 -1.80 12.02
C ILE A 58 1.30 -2.99 11.33
N GLU A 59 0.52 -3.93 10.81
CA GLU A 59 1.01 -5.16 10.15
C GLU A 59 1.70 -4.89 8.80
N LEU A 60 1.41 -3.76 8.13
CA LEU A 60 1.97 -3.44 6.80
C LEU A 60 3.49 -3.44 6.77
N ASN A 61 4.14 -2.99 7.83
CA ASN A 61 5.59 -2.83 7.88
C ASN A 61 6.26 -3.91 8.75
N GLU A 62 5.54 -4.93 9.22
CA GLU A 62 6.18 -6.02 9.95
C GLU A 62 7.15 -6.79 9.03
N LEU A 63 8.33 -7.14 9.56
CA LEU A 63 9.39 -7.84 8.83
C LEU A 63 9.95 -8.96 9.70
N ASP A 64 9.33 -10.13 9.57
CA ASP A 64 9.86 -11.37 10.11
C ASP A 64 11.01 -11.94 9.26
N ASP A 65 11.71 -12.94 9.80
CA ASP A 65 12.92 -13.52 9.19
C ASP A 65 12.61 -14.36 7.93
N ASP A 66 11.41 -14.94 7.82
CA ASP A 66 10.98 -15.75 6.67
C ASP A 66 10.60 -14.84 5.50
N LEU A 67 9.88 -13.75 5.79
CA LEU A 67 9.53 -12.72 4.83
C LEU A 67 10.78 -11.97 4.36
N ARG A 68 11.73 -11.69 5.26
CA ARG A 68 13.00 -11.05 4.92
C ARG A 68 13.75 -11.76 3.78
N GLN A 69 13.77 -13.09 3.79
CA GLN A 69 14.45 -13.90 2.76
C GLN A 69 13.72 -13.86 1.41
N GLN A 70 12.44 -13.50 1.42
CA GLN A 70 11.59 -13.52 0.24
C GLN A 70 11.42 -12.15 -0.41
N LEU A 71 11.90 -11.07 0.20
CA LEU A 71 11.68 -9.71 -0.30
C LEU A 71 12.87 -9.20 -1.12
N PRO A 72 12.64 -8.35 -2.13
CA PRO A 72 13.73 -7.71 -2.84
C PRO A 72 14.38 -6.65 -1.91
N PRO A 73 15.65 -6.29 -2.13
CA PRO A 73 16.32 -5.26 -1.33
C PRO A 73 15.69 -3.86 -1.49
N THR A 74 14.74 -3.69 -2.42
CA THR A 74 13.97 -2.45 -2.62
C THR A 74 12.65 -2.41 -1.86
N ASP A 75 12.28 -3.46 -1.10
CA ASP A 75 11.06 -3.45 -0.30
C ASP A 75 11.15 -2.38 0.81
N THR A 76 10.04 -1.68 1.07
CA THR A 76 10.01 -0.57 2.03
C THR A 76 10.31 -1.01 3.46
N ARG A 77 10.11 -2.28 3.81
CA ARG A 77 10.45 -2.81 5.13
C ARG A 77 11.94 -2.70 5.46
N PHE A 78 12.80 -2.68 4.44
CA PHE A 78 14.25 -2.49 4.58
C PHE A 78 14.69 -1.04 4.67
N ARG A 79 13.79 -0.07 4.52
CA ARG A 79 14.11 1.35 4.51
C ARG A 79 14.55 1.80 5.92
N PRO A 80 15.82 2.20 6.13
CA PRO A 80 16.40 2.28 7.47
C PRO A 80 15.89 3.47 8.30
N ASP A 81 15.63 4.62 7.66
CA ASP A 81 15.03 5.79 8.34
C ASP A 81 13.66 5.45 8.97
N GLN A 82 12.81 4.73 8.24
CA GLN A 82 11.49 4.31 8.72
C GLN A 82 11.60 3.29 9.86
N ARG A 83 12.54 2.33 9.78
CA ARG A 83 12.83 1.37 10.87
C ARG A 83 13.29 2.07 12.15
N LEU A 84 14.21 3.03 12.02
CA LEU A 84 14.74 3.80 13.15
C LEU A 84 13.63 4.62 13.82
N LEU A 85 12.75 5.22 13.03
CA LEU A 85 11.60 5.96 13.55
C LEU A 85 10.64 5.04 14.32
N GLU A 86 10.34 3.85 13.79
CA GLU A 86 9.51 2.85 14.47
C GLU A 86 10.14 2.36 15.79
N ALA A 87 11.47 2.29 15.85
CA ALA A 87 12.23 1.97 17.07
C ALA A 87 12.36 3.15 18.05
N GLY A 88 11.79 4.32 17.73
CA GLY A 88 11.86 5.53 18.55
C GLY A 88 13.18 6.30 18.48
N GLN A 89 14.07 5.95 17.55
CA GLN A 89 15.39 6.56 17.36
C GLN A 89 15.30 7.76 16.40
N ILE A 90 14.64 8.83 16.83
CA ILE A 90 14.26 9.98 15.99
C ILE A 90 15.48 10.66 15.33
N GLU A 91 16.56 10.91 16.09
CA GLU A 91 17.75 11.60 15.57
C GLU A 91 18.46 10.78 14.47
N LEU A 92 18.55 9.46 14.67
CA LEU A 92 19.14 8.55 13.68
C LEU A 92 18.26 8.43 12.44
N ALA A 93 16.93 8.40 12.62
CA ALA A 93 15.97 8.37 11.52
C ALA A 93 16.11 9.60 10.61
N GLU A 94 16.19 10.81 11.18
CA GLU A 94 16.38 12.04 10.40
C GLU A 94 17.71 12.05 9.65
N LYS A 95 18.79 11.55 10.26
CA LYS A 95 20.10 11.44 9.60
C LYS A 95 20.05 10.47 8.41
N GLU A 96 19.45 9.29 8.58
CA GLU A 96 19.30 8.32 7.50
C GLU A 96 18.38 8.83 6.39
N LYS A 97 17.29 9.51 6.73
CA LYS A 97 16.40 10.15 5.77
C LYS A 97 17.14 11.15 4.88
N ALA A 98 17.93 12.04 5.48
CA ALA A 98 18.74 13.01 4.74
C ALA A 98 19.74 12.33 3.79
N ARG A 99 20.37 11.23 4.23
CA ARG A 99 21.30 10.42 3.42
C ARG A 99 20.62 9.78 2.22
N ILE A 100 19.46 9.13 2.43
CA ILE A 100 18.68 8.47 1.38
C ILE A 100 18.21 9.47 0.32
N GLU A 101 17.64 10.60 0.75
CA GLU A 101 17.16 11.64 -0.17
C GLU A 101 18.30 12.26 -0.97
N ALA A 102 19.48 12.48 -0.36
CA ALA A 102 20.65 12.98 -1.07
C ALA A 102 21.13 11.99 -2.13
N ALA A 103 21.19 10.69 -1.80
CA ALA A 103 21.53 9.64 -2.76
C ALA A 103 20.50 9.57 -3.91
N GLN A 104 19.20 9.72 -3.62
CA GLN A 104 18.17 9.77 -4.64
C GLN A 104 18.32 10.98 -5.57
N ARG A 105 18.61 12.18 -5.03
CA ARG A 105 18.84 13.39 -5.84
C ARG A 105 20.01 13.22 -6.81
N LEU A 106 21.09 12.56 -6.39
CA LEU A 106 22.24 12.26 -7.26
C LEU A 106 21.88 11.28 -8.40
N ARG A 107 21.06 10.25 -8.10
CA ARG A 107 20.59 9.26 -9.10
C ARG A 107 19.59 9.83 -10.11
N SER A 108 18.81 10.85 -9.72
CA SER A 108 17.75 11.44 -10.55
C SER A 108 18.24 12.17 -11.82
N THR A 109 19.53 12.14 -12.11
CA THR A 109 20.15 12.78 -13.27
C THR A 109 20.06 11.92 -14.54
N SER A 110 19.62 10.66 -14.44
CA SER A 110 19.46 9.73 -15.57
C SER A 110 17.99 9.41 -15.88
N THR A 111 17.71 9.00 -17.12
CA THR A 111 16.40 8.49 -17.53
C THR A 111 16.10 7.19 -16.79
N TYR A 112 15.20 7.21 -15.82
CA TYR A 112 14.83 6.06 -15.01
C TYR A 112 13.65 5.29 -15.62
N ALA A 113 13.80 3.98 -15.78
CA ALA A 113 12.72 3.07 -16.16
C ALA A 113 12.28 2.23 -14.94
N PRO A 114 11.00 2.26 -14.54
CA PRO A 114 10.49 1.39 -13.48
C PRO A 114 10.64 -0.10 -13.85
N LYS A 115 11.02 -0.94 -12.88
CA LYS A 115 11.36 -2.35 -13.13
C LYS A 115 10.16 -3.28 -13.25
N TRP A 116 9.06 -2.95 -12.56
CA TRP A 116 7.88 -3.81 -12.44
C TRP A 116 6.67 -3.28 -13.21
N PHE A 117 6.75 -2.03 -13.68
CA PHE A 117 5.66 -1.31 -14.31
C PHE A 117 6.15 -0.61 -15.58
N LYS A 118 5.27 -0.55 -16.57
CA LYS A 118 5.44 0.10 -17.85
C LYS A 118 4.43 1.24 -17.94
N CYS A 119 4.84 2.37 -18.52
CA CYS A 119 3.95 3.47 -18.83
C CYS A 119 3.49 3.35 -20.28
N ASP A 120 2.18 3.19 -20.49
CA ASP A 120 1.50 3.22 -21.80
C ASP A 120 0.46 4.33 -21.77
N ASP A 121 0.56 5.33 -22.65
CA ASP A 121 -0.43 6.40 -22.83
C ASP A 121 -0.98 6.98 -21.50
N ASP A 122 -0.08 7.43 -20.62
CA ASP A 122 -0.37 7.96 -19.27
C ASP A 122 -1.00 6.96 -18.27
N SER A 123 -1.02 5.67 -18.60
CA SER A 123 -1.45 4.59 -17.72
C SER A 123 -0.27 3.67 -17.35
N TYR A 124 -0.11 3.40 -16.06
CA TYR A 124 0.88 2.42 -15.61
C TYR A 124 0.27 1.03 -15.60
N THR A 125 0.81 0.14 -16.42
CA THR A 125 0.45 -1.28 -16.40
C THR A 125 1.61 -2.10 -15.85
N LEU A 126 1.32 -3.20 -15.17
CA LEU A 126 2.36 -4.17 -14.80
C LEU A 126 3.02 -4.68 -16.09
N ILE A 127 4.34 -4.80 -16.12
CA ILE A 127 5.06 -5.30 -17.31
C ILE A 127 4.58 -6.73 -17.58
N ARG A 128 3.96 -6.94 -18.75
CA ARG A 128 3.44 -8.22 -19.23
C ARG A 128 4.35 -8.74 -20.35
N ASP A 129 5.31 -9.59 -20.01
CA ASP A 129 5.87 -10.49 -21.00
C ASP A 129 5.04 -11.78 -20.91
N GLU A 130 4.04 -11.86 -21.79
CA GLU A 130 3.22 -13.04 -22.12
C GLU A 130 2.36 -13.69 -21.00
N ASP A 131 2.55 -13.37 -19.71
CA ASP A 131 1.63 -13.79 -18.63
C ASP A 131 1.38 -12.69 -17.57
N PRO A 132 0.13 -12.20 -17.36
CA PRO A 132 -0.17 -10.85 -16.86
C PRO A 132 -0.05 -10.63 -15.34
N SER A 133 0.34 -11.64 -14.58
CA SER A 133 0.36 -11.58 -13.10
C SER A 133 1.65 -12.10 -12.48
N TYR A 134 2.64 -12.48 -13.30
CA TYR A 134 3.72 -13.33 -12.80
C TYR A 134 5.11 -12.70 -12.74
N TYR A 135 5.48 -11.60 -13.41
CA TYR A 135 6.93 -11.25 -13.45
C TYR A 135 7.55 -10.98 -12.06
N TYR A 136 6.94 -10.13 -11.22
CA TYR A 136 7.45 -9.90 -9.85
C TYR A 136 7.36 -11.15 -8.97
N TRP A 137 6.20 -11.81 -8.94
CA TRP A 137 5.96 -12.96 -8.06
C TRP A 137 6.74 -14.21 -8.49
N LYS A 138 6.89 -14.45 -9.79
CA LYS A 138 7.77 -15.46 -10.37
C LYS A 138 9.23 -15.16 -10.03
N LYS A 139 9.68 -13.90 -10.14
CA LYS A 139 11.02 -13.53 -9.70
C LYS A 139 11.22 -13.71 -8.21
N ARG A 140 10.18 -13.49 -7.39
CA ARG A 140 10.20 -13.82 -5.97
C ARG A 140 10.38 -15.33 -5.73
N GLU A 141 9.62 -16.17 -6.44
CA GLU A 141 9.74 -17.64 -6.39
C GLU A 141 11.13 -18.12 -6.86
N GLU A 142 11.73 -17.44 -7.83
CA GLU A 142 13.10 -17.67 -8.31
C GLU A 142 14.18 -17.02 -7.42
N HIS A 143 13.85 -16.58 -6.21
CA HIS A 143 14.78 -15.91 -5.28
C HIS A 143 15.53 -14.72 -5.91
N TRP A 144 14.83 -13.97 -6.77
CA TRP A 144 15.33 -12.80 -7.48
C TRP A 144 16.49 -13.09 -8.45
N THR A 145 16.64 -14.34 -8.89
CA THR A 145 17.69 -14.76 -9.81
C THR A 145 17.63 -13.98 -11.13
N GLY A 146 18.77 -13.39 -11.51
CA GLY A 146 18.91 -12.58 -12.72
C GLY A 146 18.28 -11.18 -12.62
N VAL A 147 17.86 -10.74 -11.42
CA VAL A 147 17.36 -9.39 -11.20
C VAL A 147 18.45 -8.52 -10.61
N GLU A 148 18.87 -7.51 -11.36
CA GLU A 148 19.77 -6.48 -10.83
C GLU A 148 18.98 -5.42 -10.06
N PHE A 149 19.34 -5.20 -8.80
CA PHE A 149 18.76 -4.16 -7.96
C PHE A 149 19.68 -2.96 -7.83
N VAL A 150 19.10 -1.78 -7.94
CA VAL A 150 19.79 -0.53 -7.60
C VAL A 150 19.82 -0.42 -6.08
N GLN A 151 20.99 -0.13 -5.51
CA GLN A 151 21.09 0.19 -4.10
C GLN A 151 20.41 1.54 -3.81
N LEU A 152 19.28 1.49 -3.10
CA LEU A 152 18.47 2.68 -2.83
C LEU A 152 18.90 3.41 -1.56
N TRP A 153 19.34 2.66 -0.55
CA TRP A 153 19.82 3.10 0.75
C TRP A 153 21.12 2.37 1.13
#